data_AF-A0A8H9BWD7-F1
#
_entry.id   AF-A0A8H9BWD7-F1
#
_cell.length_a   1.000
_cell.length_b   1.000
_cell.length_c   1.000
_cell.angle_alpha   90.00
_cell.angle_beta   90.00
_cell.angle_gamma   90.00
#
_symmetry.space_group_name_H-M   'P 1'
#
loop_
_entity.id
_entity.type
_entity.pdbx_description
1 polymer ?
#
loop_
_entity_poly.entity_id
_entity_poly.type
_entity_poly.pdbx_seq_one_letter_code
_entity_poly.pdbx_strand_id
1 'polypeptide(L)' 'MNYYVIKYTITEYFDEVEEKHFNVSNLFTSKEEAKEHLVREGFEEKKYNFQRGSYGHWEEADIEEIPVQE' A
#
# COMPACT_ATOMS: atom_id res chain seq x y z
N MET A 1 9.46 14.02 -17.61
CA MET A 1 9.75 13.63 -16.20
C MET A 1 8.88 12.40 -15.88
N ASN A 2 9.36 11.40 -15.13
CA ASN A 2 8.54 10.23 -14.80
C ASN A 2 8.06 10.33 -13.35
N TYR A 3 6.82 9.91 -13.09
CA TYR A 3 6.29 9.73 -11.75
C TYR A 3 6.05 8.26 -11.47
N TYR A 4 6.06 7.89 -10.20
CA TYR A 4 5.83 6.52 -9.74
C TYR A 4 4.59 6.53 -8.86
N VAL A 5 3.57 5.76 -9.21
CA VAL A 5 2.40 5.60 -8.34
C VAL A 5 2.42 4.20 -7.75
N ILE A 6 2.16 4.12 -6.46
CA ILE A 6 1.94 2.85 -5.78
C ILE A 6 0.45 2.70 -5.62
N LYS A 7 -0.10 1.57 -6.06
CA LYS A 7 -1.49 1.20 -5.80
C LYS A 7 -1.52 -0.09 -5.01
N TYR A 8 -2.32 -0.10 -3.96
CA TYR A 8 -2.52 -1.27 -3.13
C TYR A 8 -3.88 -1.24 -2.45
N THR A 9 -4.38 -2.43 -2.16
CA THR A 9 -5.63 -2.62 -1.41
C THR A 9 -5.29 -3.11 -0.02
N ILE A 10 -5.74 -2.38 0.98
CA ILE A 10 -5.71 -2.85 2.37
C ILE A 10 -7.06 -3.51 2.64
N THR A 11 -7.06 -4.78 3.01
CA THR A 11 -8.25 -5.49 3.49
C THR A 11 -8.16 -5.58 5.02
N GLU A 12 -9.06 -4.88 5.71
CA GLU A 12 -9.16 -4.86 7.16
C GLU A 12 -10.30 -5.77 7.63
N TYR A 13 -9.98 -6.69 8.55
CA TYR A 13 -10.94 -7.62 9.16
C TYR A 13 -11.37 -7.08 10.53
N PHE A 14 -12.65 -6.75 10.67
CA PHE A 14 -13.27 -6.41 11.95
C PHE A 14 -14.06 -7.61 12.47
N ASP A 15 -13.56 -8.25 13.54
CA ASP A 15 -14.23 -9.32 14.30
C ASP A 15 -14.93 -10.39 13.44
N GLU A 16 -14.20 -11.01 12.51
CA GLU A 16 -14.61 -12.18 11.68
C GLU A 16 -15.83 -11.97 10.75
N VAL A 17 -16.45 -10.79 10.71
CA VAL A 17 -17.75 -10.59 10.02
C VAL A 17 -17.70 -9.54 8.92
N GLU A 18 -16.84 -8.52 9.01
CA GLU A 18 -16.79 -7.43 8.02
C GLU A 18 -15.38 -7.24 7.44
N GLU A 19 -15.28 -7.41 6.13
CA GLU A 19 -14.11 -7.09 5.31
C GLU A 19 -14.27 -5.69 4.73
N LYS A 20 -13.36 -4.78 5.08
CA LYS A 20 -13.28 -3.46 4.43
C LYS A 20 -12.08 -3.42 3.50
N HIS A 21 -12.32 -3.07 2.23
CA HIS A 21 -11.27 -2.84 1.24
C HIS A 21 -11.01 -1.35 1.09
N PHE A 22 -9.78 -0.94 1.33
CA PHE A 22 -9.30 0.43 1.13
C PHE A 22 -8.32 0.47 -0.02
N ASN A 23 -8.71 1.14 -1.10
CA ASN A 23 -7.80 1.44 -2.20
C ASN A 23 -6.94 2.64 -1.82
N VAL A 24 -5.63 2.43 -1.73
CA VAL A 24 -4.67 3.50 -1.44
C VAL A 24 -3.84 3.75 -2.68
N SER A 25 -3.56 5.03 -2.98
CA SER A 25 -2.72 5.43 -4.10
C SER A 25 -1.79 6.56 -3.67
N ASN A 26 -0.49 6.31 -3.76
CA ASN A 26 0.53 7.28 -3.37
C ASN A 26 1.43 7.61 -4.57
N LEU A 27 1.69 8.90 -4.80
CA LEU A 27 2.48 9.40 -5.92
C LEU A 27 3.87 9.84 -5.45
N PHE A 28 4.90 9.41 -6.16
CA PHE A 28 6.30 9.67 -5.87
C PHE A 28 7.02 10.20 -7.10
N THR A 29 8.05 11.00 -6.84
CA THR A 29 8.97 11.53 -7.86
C THR A 29 10.15 10.59 -8.14
N SER A 30 10.39 9.62 -7.26
CA SER A 30 11.45 8.63 -7.39
C SER A 30 10.95 7.21 -7.11
N LYS A 31 11.46 6.24 -7.87
CA LYS A 31 11.22 4.81 -7.64
C LYS A 31 11.79 4.34 -6.30
N GLU A 32 12.89 4.94 -5.84
CA GLU A 32 13.49 4.61 -4.55
C GLU A 32 12.59 5.05 -3.40
N GLU A 33 12.06 6.29 -3.44
CA GLU A 33 11.10 6.78 -2.45
C GLU A 33 9.83 5.92 -2.41
N ALA A 34 9.33 5.49 -3.58
CA ALA A 34 8.18 4.60 -3.66
C ALA A 34 8.46 3.25 -2.97
N LYS A 35 9.64 2.66 -3.20
CA LYS A 35 10.05 1.41 -2.53
C LYS A 35 10.24 1.60 -1.02
N GLU A 36 10.87 2.68 -0.60
CA GLU A 36 11.09 2.98 0.81
C GLU A 36 9.76 3.17 1.56
N HIS A 37 8.77 3.80 0.89
CA HIS A 37 7.42 3.93 1.41
C HIS A 37 6.75 2.56 1.62
N LEU A 38 6.87 1.62 0.67
CA LEU A 38 6.39 0.25 0.87
C LEU A 38 7.06 -0.41 2.08
N VAL A 39 8.38 -0.31 2.22
CA VAL A 39 9.06 -0.92 3.36
C VAL A 39 8.62 -0.27 4.68
N ARG A 40 8.46 1.06 4.70
CA ARG A 40 8.08 1.84 5.89
C ARG A 40 6.64 1.62 6.34
N GLU A 41 5.72 1.51 5.38
CA GLU A 41 4.32 1.12 5.60
C GLU A 41 4.21 -0.41 5.86
N GLY A 42 5.35 -1.07 6.08
CA GLY A 42 5.42 -2.43 6.60
C GLY A 42 4.91 -3.50 5.63
N PHE A 43 5.00 -3.25 4.32
CA PHE A 43 4.77 -4.25 3.27
C PHE A 43 5.76 -5.42 3.31
N GLU A 44 6.74 -5.37 4.22
CA GLU A 44 7.66 -6.45 4.54
C GLU A 44 6.97 -7.50 5.42
N GLU A 45 6.08 -8.31 4.82
CA GLU A 45 5.58 -9.62 5.30
C GLU A 45 5.22 -9.72 6.80
N LYS A 46 4.82 -8.62 7.44
CA LYS A 46 4.57 -8.57 8.88
C LYS A 46 3.14 -8.15 9.12
N LYS A 47 2.31 -9.14 9.45
CA LYS A 47 1.01 -8.98 10.13
C LYS A 47 0.98 -7.68 10.92
N TYR A 48 0.24 -6.69 10.43
CA TYR A 48 0.00 -5.50 11.23
C TYR A 48 -0.88 -5.93 12.40
N ASN A 49 -0.34 -5.83 13.62
CA ASN A 49 -1.18 -5.63 14.80
C ASN A 49 -1.60 -4.16 14.76
N PHE A 50 -2.66 -3.84 14.01
CA PHE A 50 -3.34 -2.56 14.23
C PHE A 50 -3.72 -2.53 15.72
N GLN A 51 -3.20 -1.53 16.44
CA GLN A 51 -3.51 -1.37 17.85
C GLN A 51 -5.03 -1.34 18.01
N ARG A 52 -5.59 -2.42 18.60
CA ARG A 52 -7.02 -2.79 18.79
C ARG A 52 -7.56 -3.88 17.84
N GLY A 53 -6.99 -5.08 17.91
CA GLY A 53 -7.70 -6.32 17.57
C GLY A 53 -8.08 -6.52 16.10
N SER A 54 -7.65 -5.61 15.20
CA SER A 54 -7.94 -5.69 13.78
C SER A 54 -6.73 -6.31 13.07
N TYR A 55 -6.96 -7.41 12.35
CA TYR A 55 -5.95 -8.02 11.49
C TYR A 55 -6.16 -7.43 10.09
N GLY A 56 -5.13 -6.82 9.52
CA GLY A 56 -5.15 -6.35 8.13
C GLY A 56 -4.29 -7.28 7.26
N HIS A 57 -4.80 -7.64 6.09
CA HIS A 57 -4.02 -8.27 5.02
C HIS A 57 -4.01 -7.32 3.83
N TRP A 58 -2.83 -7.00 3.30
CA TRP A 58 -2.75 -6.32 2.02
C TRP A 58 -2.64 -7.35 0.91
N GLU A 59 -3.33 -7.09 -0.18
CA GLU A 59 -3.06 -7.74 -1.46
C GLU A 59 -1.86 -7.03 -2.13
N GLU A 60 -1.14 -7.77 -2.97
CA GLU A 60 0.04 -7.35 -3.72
C GLU A 60 0.06 -5.85 -4.09
N ALA A 61 1.10 -5.12 -3.66
CA ALA A 61 1.29 -3.72 -4.03
C ALA A 61 2.14 -3.62 -5.30
N ASP A 62 1.63 -2.92 -6.31
CA ASP A 62 2.34 -2.68 -7.56
C ASP A 62 2.83 -1.23 -7.66
N ILE A 63 4.02 -1.06 -8.24
CA ILE A 63 4.60 0.27 -8.53
C ILE A 63 4.49 0.50 -10.03
N GLU A 64 3.55 1.34 -10.43
CA GLU A 64 3.37 1.74 -11.83
C GLU A 64 4.19 2.99 -12.14
N GLU A 65 4.89 2.99 -13.28
CA GLU A 65 5.60 4.17 -13.79
C GLU A 65 4.70 4.93 -14.77
N ILE A 66 4.49 6.22 -14.50
CA ILE A 66 3.71 7.12 -15.33
C ILE A 66 4.68 8.06 -16.05
N PRO A 67 4.89 7.89 -17.37
CA PRO A 67 5.67 8.85 -18.14
C PRO A 67 4.84 10.12 -18.34
N VAL A 68 5.30 11.26 -17.82
CA VAL A 68 4.69 12.56 -18.12
C VAL A 68 5.28 13.08 -19.42
N GLN A 69 4.46 13.07 -20.47
CA GLN A 69 4.70 13.83 -21.69
C GLN A 69 4.43 15.31 -21.40
N GLU A 70 5.39 16.17 -21.72
CA GLU A 70 5.22 17.63 -21.72
C GLU A 70 4.30 18.11 -22.85
#